data_AF-A0A2I0HIW7-F1
#
_entry.id   AF-A0A2I0HIW7-F1
#
_cell.length_a   1.000
_cell.length_b   1.000
_cell.length_c   1.000
_cell.angle_alpha   90.00
_cell.angle_beta   90.00
_cell.angle_gamma   90.00
#
_symmetry.space_group_name_H-M   'P 1'
#
loop_
_entity.id
_entity.type
_entity.pdbx_description
1 polymer ?
#
loop_
_entity_poly.entity_id
_entity_poly.type
_entity_poly.pdbx_seq_one_letter_code
_entity_poly.pdbx_strand_id
1 'polypeptide(L)'
;MKESFYRQGKYLSLGETPILTAAKLGIYEMVDSILDRFPETIKDMDNQGKNAVLLAAENQRWGVYIILERRKVVHRSVFCQVDADGNSALHLASWYDENRCRGLPQPDVKNSMPSNSFAVRNNAGQTAEEILMESHKELRKEAHKWLTTTCSAYSLIATLIATVGFASSSTFPGEYNDDRRPRLEGEVAFTVFSISSLIAFCTSMSATVFFITILTAQHELEDFGESLPWVLRFAWICLFASIASIV
;
A
#
# COMPACT_ATOMS: atom_id res chain seq x y z
N MET A 1 -11.25 -21.53 -26.88
CA MET A 1 -9.94 -22.09 -26.50
C MET A 1 -9.57 -21.59 -25.10
N LYS A 2 -10.39 -21.96 -24.09
CA LYS A 2 -10.41 -21.39 -22.72
C LYS A 2 -10.51 -22.52 -21.68
N GLU A 3 -9.78 -23.62 -21.89
CA GLU A 3 -10.05 -24.88 -21.19
C GLU A 3 -8.82 -25.64 -20.66
N SER A 4 -7.75 -24.94 -20.27
CA SER A 4 -6.60 -25.57 -19.59
C SER A 4 -6.34 -25.09 -18.15
N PHE A 5 -7.19 -24.22 -17.59
CA PHE A 5 -6.87 -23.50 -16.35
C PHE A 5 -7.68 -23.90 -15.11
N TYR A 6 -8.28 -25.10 -15.08
CA TYR A 6 -8.92 -25.59 -13.85
C TYR A 6 -8.46 -26.98 -13.43
N ARG A 7 -7.93 -27.01 -12.20
CA ARG A 7 -7.72 -28.15 -11.28
C ARG A 7 -6.43 -28.95 -11.46
N GLN A 8 -5.39 -28.52 -10.75
CA GLN A 8 -4.65 -29.46 -9.91
C GLN A 8 -4.74 -29.03 -8.45
N GLY A 9 -5.41 -29.87 -7.66
CA GLY A 9 -5.47 -29.75 -6.22
C GLY A 9 -4.09 -29.98 -5.59
N LYS A 10 -3.89 -29.33 -4.44
CA LYS A 10 -2.86 -29.60 -3.43
C LYS A 10 -2.46 -31.08 -3.36
N TYR A 11 -1.36 -31.44 -4.01
CA TYR A 11 -0.52 -32.57 -3.65
C TYR A 11 0.92 -32.11 -3.81
N LEU A 12 1.78 -32.44 -2.83
CA LEU A 12 3.21 -32.14 -2.85
C LEU A 12 3.77 -32.56 -4.21
N SER A 13 4.27 -31.60 -4.99
CA SER A 13 4.93 -31.92 -6.25
C SER A 13 6.17 -32.74 -5.96
N LEU A 14 6.33 -33.83 -6.69
CA LEU A 14 7.43 -34.78 -6.60
C LEU A 14 8.77 -34.02 -6.80
N GLY A 15 9.43 -33.61 -5.72
CA GLY A 15 10.63 -32.75 -5.75
C GLY A 15 10.67 -31.63 -4.69
N GLU A 16 9.57 -31.35 -3.96
CA GLU A 16 9.60 -30.35 -2.89
C GLU A 16 10.28 -30.90 -1.62
N THR A 17 11.45 -30.37 -1.28
CA THR A 17 12.09 -30.64 0.01
C THR A 17 11.36 -29.92 1.15
N PRO A 18 11.45 -30.38 2.41
CA PRO A 18 10.70 -29.80 3.52
C PRO A 18 10.91 -28.29 3.69
N ILE A 19 12.11 -27.79 3.39
CA ILE A 19 12.43 -26.36 3.41
C ILE A 19 11.69 -25.58 2.32
N LEU A 20 11.55 -26.13 1.11
CA LEU A 20 10.84 -25.49 0.00
C LEU A 20 9.35 -25.38 0.31
N THR A 21 8.74 -26.44 0.85
CA THR A 21 7.35 -26.43 1.29
C THR A 21 7.14 -25.42 2.42
N ALA A 22 8.03 -25.40 3.42
CA ALA A 22 7.96 -24.44 4.53
C ALA A 22 8.08 -22.99 4.03
N ALA A 23 8.99 -22.71 3.09
CA ALA A 23 9.19 -21.39 2.51
C ALA A 23 7.97 -20.91 1.71
N LYS A 24 7.39 -21.80 0.89
CA LYS A 24 6.17 -21.54 0.11
C LYS A 24 4.96 -21.24 1.01
N LEU A 25 4.81 -21.99 2.11
CA LEU A 25 3.74 -21.80 3.07
C LEU A 25 3.96 -20.59 4.00
N GLY A 26 5.21 -20.14 4.18
CA GLY A 26 5.56 -19.03 5.04
C GLY A 26 5.80 -19.41 6.51
N ILE A 27 6.12 -20.68 6.78
CA ILE A 27 6.34 -21.21 8.13
C ILE A 27 7.80 -20.96 8.51
N TYR A 28 8.09 -19.76 8.99
CA TYR A 28 9.46 -19.29 9.20
C TYR A 28 10.19 -20.06 10.30
N GLU A 29 9.50 -20.52 11.35
CA GLU A 29 10.07 -21.31 12.43
C GLU A 29 10.62 -22.65 11.93
N MET A 30 9.91 -23.25 10.96
CA MET A 30 10.33 -24.49 10.32
C MET A 30 11.53 -24.25 9.40
N VAL A 31 11.52 -23.17 8.63
CA VAL A 31 12.67 -22.79 7.80
C VAL A 31 13.91 -22.55 8.67
N ASP A 32 13.79 -21.81 9.77
CA ASP A 32 14.89 -21.50 10.67
C ASP A 32 15.46 -22.77 11.33
N SER A 33 14.58 -23.62 11.85
CA SER A 33 14.96 -24.90 12.48
C SER A 33 15.65 -25.85 11.51
N ILE A 34 15.19 -25.92 10.25
CA ILE A 34 15.80 -26.77 9.22
C ILE A 34 17.18 -26.24 8.85
N LEU A 35 17.34 -24.93 8.68
CA LEU A 35 18.62 -24.33 8.33
C LEU A 35 19.66 -24.43 9.44
N ASP A 36 19.25 -24.39 10.71
CA ASP A 36 20.16 -24.63 11.83
C ASP A 36 20.67 -26.07 11.89
N ARG A 37 19.84 -27.04 11.48
CA ARG A 37 20.23 -28.46 11.50
C ARG A 37 20.93 -28.90 10.21
N PHE A 38 20.48 -28.39 9.07
CA PHE A 38 20.91 -28.78 7.72
C PHE A 38 21.09 -27.53 6.84
N PRO A 39 22.15 -26.73 7.05
CA PRO A 39 22.34 -25.45 6.37
C PRO A 39 22.46 -25.59 4.84
N GLU A 40 22.96 -26.70 4.33
CA GLU A 40 23.11 -26.94 2.88
C GLU A 40 21.77 -27.04 2.12
N THR A 41 20.66 -27.32 2.83
CA THR A 41 19.31 -27.42 2.24
C THR A 41 18.82 -26.09 1.64
N ILE A 42 19.47 -24.96 1.97
CA ILE A 42 19.17 -23.66 1.35
C ILE A 42 19.38 -23.64 -0.17
N LYS A 43 20.20 -24.56 -0.70
CA LYS A 43 20.49 -24.72 -2.14
C LYS A 43 19.51 -25.68 -2.83
N ASP A 44 18.63 -26.33 -2.08
CA ASP A 44 17.62 -27.21 -2.65
C ASP A 44 16.77 -26.41 -3.65
N MET A 45 16.39 -27.07 -4.74
CA MET A 45 15.58 -26.50 -5.79
C MET A 45 14.40 -27.42 -6.08
N ASP A 46 13.27 -26.82 -6.42
CA ASP A 46 12.15 -27.56 -6.98
C ASP A 46 12.39 -27.90 -8.47
N ASN A 47 11.41 -28.55 -9.08
CA ASN A 47 11.47 -28.95 -10.49
C ASN A 47 11.47 -27.76 -11.47
N GLN A 48 11.19 -26.55 -11.00
CA GLN A 48 11.23 -25.30 -11.77
C GLN A 48 12.55 -24.54 -11.55
N GLY A 49 13.50 -25.12 -10.81
CA GLY A 49 14.76 -24.47 -10.45
C GLY A 49 14.61 -23.40 -9.37
N LYS A 50 13.47 -23.34 -8.67
CA LYS A 50 13.23 -22.37 -7.61
C LYS A 50 13.75 -22.89 -6.28
N ASN A 51 14.61 -22.09 -5.67
CA ASN A 51 15.06 -22.30 -4.31
C ASN A 51 14.09 -21.66 -3.30
N ALA A 52 14.39 -21.83 -2.00
CA ALA A 52 13.57 -21.27 -0.93
C ALA A 52 13.41 -19.74 -0.99
N VAL A 53 14.41 -19.00 -1.51
CA VAL A 53 14.36 -17.54 -1.67
C VAL A 53 13.37 -17.15 -2.76
N LEU A 54 13.45 -17.81 -3.92
CA LEU A 54 12.55 -17.59 -5.05
C LEU A 54 11.10 -17.94 -4.68
N LEU A 55 10.89 -19.06 -3.97
CA LEU A 55 9.55 -19.45 -3.49
C LEU A 55 9.00 -18.49 -2.44
N ALA A 56 9.84 -17.98 -1.53
CA ALA A 56 9.42 -16.99 -0.54
C ALA A 56 9.03 -15.67 -1.21
N ALA A 57 9.79 -15.22 -2.20
CA ALA A 57 9.50 -14.01 -2.98
C ALA A 57 8.23 -14.18 -3.83
N GLU A 58 8.13 -15.28 -4.58
CA GLU A 58 6.95 -15.63 -5.37
C GLU A 58 5.69 -15.71 -4.50
N ASN A 59 5.80 -16.20 -3.26
CA ASN A 59 4.66 -16.32 -2.36
C ASN A 59 4.47 -15.15 -1.39
N GLN A 60 5.27 -14.09 -1.53
CA GLN A 60 5.25 -12.90 -0.68
C GLN A 60 5.31 -13.25 0.82
N ARG A 61 6.11 -14.27 1.17
CA ARG A 61 6.31 -14.74 2.54
C ARG A 61 7.49 -14.00 3.16
N TRP A 62 7.25 -12.74 3.52
CA TRP A 62 8.29 -11.81 3.97
C TRP A 62 9.02 -12.28 5.24
N GLY A 63 8.33 -12.90 6.20
CA GLY A 63 8.97 -13.45 7.40
C GLY A 63 10.05 -14.49 7.07
N VAL A 64 9.77 -15.38 6.10
CA VAL A 64 10.75 -16.35 5.60
C VAL A 64 11.88 -15.63 4.85
N TYR A 65 11.54 -14.68 3.98
CA TYR A 65 12.53 -13.94 3.19
C TYR A 65 13.55 -13.20 4.09
N ILE A 66 13.09 -12.57 5.17
CA ILE A 66 13.93 -11.88 6.15
C ILE A 66 14.90 -12.84 6.85
N ILE A 67 14.45 -14.04 7.22
CA ILE A 67 15.32 -15.05 7.84
C ILE A 67 16.40 -15.52 6.87
N LEU A 68 16.01 -15.77 5.62
CA LEU A 68 16.97 -16.14 4.57
C LEU A 68 17.97 -15.00 4.32
N GLU A 69 17.53 -13.75 4.33
CA GLU A 69 18.39 -12.58 4.14
C GLU A 69 19.42 -12.41 5.26
N ARG A 70 19.06 -12.69 6.52
CA ARG A 70 20.01 -12.67 7.63
C ARG A 70 21.18 -13.65 7.45
N ARG A 71 20.95 -14.74 6.70
CA ARG A 71 21.95 -15.79 6.40
C ARG A 71 22.66 -15.59 5.05
N LYS A 72 22.35 -14.51 4.33
CA LYS A 72 22.86 -14.18 2.97
C LYS A 72 24.37 -14.06 2.87
N VAL A 73 25.06 -13.69 3.95
CA VAL A 73 26.52 -13.57 3.99
C VAL A 73 27.20 -14.89 3.63
N VAL A 74 26.58 -16.03 3.97
CA VAL A 74 27.13 -17.38 3.73
C VAL A 74 26.70 -17.93 2.37
N HIS A 75 25.53 -17.53 1.86
CA HIS A 75 24.89 -18.14 0.68
C HIS A 75 24.48 -17.11 -0.39
N ARG A 76 25.37 -16.18 -0.73
CA ARG A 76 25.09 -15.12 -1.71
C ARG A 76 24.64 -15.66 -3.09
N SER A 77 25.13 -16.84 -3.48
CA SER A 77 24.77 -17.48 -4.76
C SER A 77 23.29 -17.82 -4.87
N VAL A 78 22.61 -18.12 -3.76
CA VAL A 78 21.19 -18.50 -3.71
C VAL A 78 20.29 -17.30 -4.06
N PHE A 79 20.70 -16.09 -3.69
CA PHE A 79 19.99 -14.85 -4.01
C PHE A 79 20.18 -14.39 -5.47
N CYS A 80 21.26 -14.84 -6.12
CA CYS A 80 21.51 -14.56 -7.54
C CYS A 80 20.88 -15.58 -8.48
N GLN A 81 20.26 -16.63 -7.93
CA GLN A 81 19.68 -17.71 -8.72
C GLN A 81 18.41 -17.25 -9.43
N VAL A 82 18.18 -17.83 -10.61
CA VAL A 82 16.98 -17.63 -11.41
C VAL A 82 16.25 -18.95 -11.58
N ASP A 83 14.94 -18.88 -11.78
CA ASP A 83 14.15 -20.06 -12.13
C ASP A 83 14.39 -20.50 -13.58
N ALA A 84 13.69 -21.55 -14.01
CA ALA A 84 13.77 -22.08 -15.38
C ALA A 84 13.46 -21.05 -16.48
N ASP A 85 12.66 -20.03 -16.16
CA ASP A 85 12.26 -18.94 -17.07
C ASP A 85 13.21 -17.72 -16.99
N GLY A 86 14.28 -17.81 -16.21
CA GLY A 86 15.23 -16.73 -16.00
C GLY A 86 14.72 -15.63 -15.07
N ASN A 87 13.63 -15.86 -14.32
CA ASN A 87 13.10 -14.90 -13.36
C ASN A 87 13.94 -14.90 -12.09
N SER A 88 14.41 -13.72 -11.69
CA SER A 88 14.98 -13.51 -10.36
C SER A 88 13.89 -13.39 -9.30
N ALA A 89 14.27 -13.38 -8.02
CA ALA A 89 13.32 -13.16 -6.92
C ALA A 89 12.55 -11.84 -7.07
N LEU A 90 13.17 -10.81 -7.67
CA LEU A 90 12.52 -9.53 -7.94
C LEU A 90 11.44 -9.67 -9.01
N HIS A 91 11.68 -10.42 -10.09
CA HIS A 91 10.66 -10.70 -11.11
C HIS A 91 9.47 -11.44 -10.49
N LEU A 92 9.73 -12.47 -9.66
CA LEU A 92 8.69 -13.26 -9.00
C LEU A 92 7.90 -12.46 -7.96
N ALA A 93 8.55 -11.55 -7.23
CA ALA A 93 7.89 -10.67 -6.27
C ALA A 93 7.00 -9.61 -6.95
N SER A 94 7.36 -9.20 -8.17
CA SER A 94 6.59 -8.26 -8.99
C SER A 94 5.30 -8.82 -9.56
N TRP A 95 5.11 -10.15 -9.57
CA TRP A 95 3.89 -10.76 -10.08
C TRP A 95 2.70 -10.57 -9.14
N TYR A 96 1.65 -9.94 -9.66
CA TYR A 96 0.35 -9.88 -9.02
C TYR A 96 -0.56 -11.03 -9.49
N ASP A 97 -1.23 -11.71 -8.55
CA ASP A 97 -2.30 -12.67 -8.81
C ASP A 97 -3.54 -12.21 -8.02
N GLU A 98 -4.62 -11.92 -8.75
CA GLU A 98 -5.89 -11.42 -8.22
C GLU A 98 -6.47 -12.37 -7.15
N ASN A 99 -6.23 -13.67 -7.27
CA ASN A 99 -6.71 -14.67 -6.31
C ASN A 99 -5.89 -14.71 -5.01
N ARG A 100 -4.71 -14.08 -4.99
CA ARG A 100 -3.75 -14.19 -3.88
C ARG A 100 -3.64 -12.93 -3.03
N CYS A 101 -4.43 -11.88 -3.30
CA CYS A 101 -4.42 -10.59 -2.59
C CYS A 101 -2.98 -10.14 -2.28
N ARG A 102 -2.17 -10.01 -3.33
CA ARG A 102 -0.74 -9.80 -3.21
C ARG A 102 -0.39 -8.32 -3.21
N GLY A 103 0.37 -7.87 -2.22
CA GLY A 103 0.80 -6.47 -2.13
C GLY A 103 1.91 -6.14 -3.14
N LEU A 104 2.27 -4.86 -3.22
CA LEU A 104 3.46 -4.42 -3.93
C LEU A 104 4.70 -5.15 -3.37
N PRO A 105 5.73 -5.43 -4.21
CA PRO A 105 6.97 -6.03 -3.72
C PRO A 105 7.63 -5.12 -2.67
N GLN A 106 7.95 -5.68 -1.51
CA GLN A 106 8.54 -4.90 -0.42
C GLN A 106 9.95 -4.40 -0.78
N PRO A 107 10.34 -3.23 -0.26
CA PRO A 107 11.69 -2.68 -0.42
C PRO A 107 12.80 -3.64 0.04
N ASP A 108 12.49 -4.61 0.90
CA ASP A 108 13.46 -5.60 1.38
C ASP A 108 13.95 -6.53 0.25
N VAL A 109 13.08 -7.03 -0.64
CA VAL A 109 13.53 -7.81 -1.82
C VAL A 109 14.37 -6.94 -2.75
N LYS A 110 13.97 -5.67 -2.89
CA LYS A 110 14.68 -4.66 -3.70
C LYS A 110 16.11 -4.45 -3.20
N ASN A 111 16.28 -4.28 -1.89
CA ASN A 111 17.57 -4.03 -1.24
C ASN A 111 18.40 -5.31 -1.08
N SER A 112 17.75 -6.48 -1.05
CA SER A 112 18.44 -7.76 -0.92
C SER A 112 19.03 -8.26 -2.25
N MET A 113 18.52 -7.83 -3.39
CA MET A 113 19.05 -8.25 -4.68
C MET A 113 20.34 -7.48 -5.04
N PRO A 114 21.28 -8.09 -5.79
CA PRO A 114 22.48 -7.39 -6.26
C PRO A 114 22.10 -6.17 -7.10
N SER A 115 22.84 -5.06 -7.00
CA SER A 115 22.47 -3.76 -7.58
C SER A 115 22.14 -3.76 -9.08
N ASN A 116 22.58 -4.77 -9.84
CA ASN A 116 22.29 -4.91 -11.26
C ASN A 116 20.99 -5.68 -11.56
N SER A 117 20.28 -6.18 -10.55
CA SER A 117 19.07 -7.03 -10.70
C SER A 117 17.89 -6.31 -11.34
N PHE A 118 17.87 -4.97 -11.32
CA PHE A 118 16.84 -4.14 -11.96
C PHE A 118 16.91 -4.16 -13.48
N ALA A 119 18.13 -4.26 -14.02
CA ALA A 119 18.39 -4.29 -15.45
C ALA A 119 18.41 -5.72 -16.02
N VAL A 120 18.38 -6.75 -15.16
CA VAL A 120 18.31 -8.15 -15.59
C VAL A 120 16.95 -8.38 -16.25
N ARG A 121 16.99 -8.97 -17.44
CA ARG A 121 15.80 -9.40 -18.17
C ARG A 121 15.66 -10.91 -18.07
N ASN A 122 14.44 -11.40 -17.93
CA ASN A 122 14.14 -12.82 -17.98
C ASN A 122 14.21 -13.37 -19.42
N ASN A 123 13.90 -14.65 -19.63
CA ASN A 123 13.93 -15.28 -20.95
C ASN A 123 12.91 -14.68 -21.93
N ALA A 124 11.84 -14.05 -21.42
CA ALA A 124 10.87 -13.30 -22.22
C ALA A 124 11.36 -11.89 -22.58
N GLY A 125 12.56 -11.50 -22.15
CA GLY A 125 13.11 -10.17 -22.36
C GLY A 125 12.37 -9.10 -21.55
N GLN A 126 11.83 -9.41 -20.38
CA GLN A 126 11.14 -8.44 -19.53
C GLN A 126 11.95 -8.14 -18.27
N THR A 127 11.93 -6.91 -17.80
CA THR A 127 12.47 -6.54 -16.48
C THR A 127 11.43 -6.77 -15.38
N ALA A 128 11.88 -6.86 -14.12
CA ALA A 128 10.97 -6.97 -12.99
C ALA A 128 10.05 -5.74 -12.83
N GLU A 129 10.50 -4.57 -13.29
CA GLU A 129 9.71 -3.33 -13.27
C GLU A 129 8.63 -3.33 -14.35
N GLU A 130 8.95 -3.79 -15.56
CA GLU A 130 7.97 -3.97 -16.64
C GLU A 130 6.86 -4.96 -16.23
N ILE A 131 7.23 -6.08 -15.58
CA ILE A 131 6.27 -7.06 -15.05
C ILE A 131 5.39 -6.43 -13.97
N LEU A 132 5.98 -5.66 -13.06
CA LEU A 132 5.22 -4.97 -12.00
C LEU A 132 4.21 -4.00 -12.61
N MET A 133 4.65 -3.18 -13.56
CA MET A 133 3.81 -2.18 -14.20
C MET A 133 2.64 -2.80 -14.97
N GLU A 134 2.88 -3.88 -15.72
CA GLU A 134 1.83 -4.55 -16.48
C GLU A 134 0.88 -5.35 -15.57
N SER A 135 1.40 -6.09 -14.59
CA SER A 135 0.58 -6.90 -13.68
C SER A 135 -0.33 -6.06 -12.77
N HIS A 136 0.11 -4.86 -12.37
CA HIS A 136 -0.66 -3.96 -11.52
C HIS A 136 -1.47 -2.92 -12.31
N LYS A 137 -1.47 -2.97 -13.63
CA LYS A 137 -2.10 -1.96 -14.49
C LYS A 137 -3.59 -1.78 -14.23
N GLU A 138 -4.34 -2.88 -14.18
CA GLU A 138 -5.79 -2.83 -13.92
C GLU A 138 -6.11 -2.43 -12.48
N LEU A 139 -5.34 -2.91 -11.50
CA LEU A 139 -5.46 -2.45 -10.11
C LEU A 139 -5.18 -0.95 -9.97
N ARG A 140 -4.15 -0.43 -10.65
CA ARG A 140 -3.82 0.99 -10.63
C ARG A 140 -4.94 1.82 -11.25
N LYS A 141 -5.55 1.34 -12.34
CA LYS A 141 -6.74 1.98 -12.93
C LYS A 141 -7.93 1.98 -11.98
N GLU A 142 -8.23 0.86 -11.33
CA GLU A 142 -9.35 0.77 -10.40
C GLU A 142 -9.10 1.60 -9.15
N ALA A 143 -7.89 1.55 -8.58
CA ALA A 143 -7.50 2.39 -7.46
C ALA A 143 -7.57 3.89 -7.82
N HIS A 144 -7.14 4.26 -9.03
CA HIS A 144 -7.27 5.63 -9.52
C HIS A 144 -8.74 6.05 -9.65
N LYS A 145 -9.59 5.20 -10.22
CA LYS A 145 -11.04 5.45 -10.34
C LYS A 145 -11.73 5.55 -8.97
N TRP A 146 -11.39 4.67 -8.05
CA TRP A 146 -11.90 4.68 -6.69
C TRP A 146 -11.50 5.98 -5.98
N LEU A 147 -10.23 6.35 -6.07
CA LEU A 147 -9.68 7.51 -5.38
C LEU A 147 -10.22 8.82 -5.94
N THR A 148 -10.35 8.95 -7.27
CA THR A 148 -10.95 10.12 -7.93
C THR A 148 -12.41 10.30 -7.53
N THR A 149 -13.21 9.23 -7.58
CA THR A 149 -14.63 9.24 -7.20
C THR A 149 -14.77 9.63 -5.72
N THR A 150 -13.97 9.02 -4.86
CA THR A 150 -14.02 9.21 -3.41
C THR A 150 -13.56 10.61 -3.00
N CYS A 151 -12.42 11.09 -3.50
CA CYS A 151 -11.91 12.42 -3.18
C CYS A 151 -12.79 13.53 -3.74
N SER A 152 -13.42 13.33 -4.91
CA SER A 152 -14.40 14.28 -5.44
C SER A 152 -15.62 14.39 -4.52
N ALA A 153 -16.18 13.26 -4.08
CA ALA A 153 -17.31 13.26 -3.15
C ALA A 153 -16.95 13.93 -1.81
N TYR A 154 -15.80 13.59 -1.21
CA TYR A 154 -15.37 14.20 0.06
C TYR A 154 -14.98 15.67 -0.07
N SER A 155 -14.39 16.09 -1.18
CA SER A 155 -14.13 17.52 -1.45
C SER A 155 -15.44 18.32 -1.49
N LEU A 156 -16.50 17.77 -2.10
CA LEU A 156 -17.83 18.39 -2.08
C LEU A 156 -18.39 18.48 -0.66
N ILE A 157 -18.31 17.40 0.12
CA ILE A 157 -18.77 17.38 1.53
C ILE A 157 -18.00 18.41 2.37
N ALA A 158 -16.67 18.45 2.26
CA ALA A 158 -15.83 19.42 2.96
C ALA A 158 -16.13 20.86 2.51
N THR A 159 -16.41 21.09 1.23
CA THR A 159 -16.80 22.43 0.74
C THR A 159 -18.15 22.85 1.31
N LEU A 160 -19.12 21.93 1.39
CA LEU A 160 -20.42 22.19 2.03
C LEU A 160 -20.25 22.52 3.52
N ILE A 161 -19.46 21.72 4.24
CA ILE A 161 -19.17 21.96 5.66
C ILE A 161 -18.49 23.33 5.86
N ALA A 162 -17.51 23.66 5.02
CA ALA A 162 -16.85 24.97 5.06
C ALA A 162 -17.86 26.10 4.82
N THR A 163 -18.79 25.95 3.88
CA THR A 163 -19.82 26.95 3.58
C THR A 163 -20.76 27.16 4.77
N VAL A 164 -21.21 26.07 5.41
CA VAL A 164 -22.06 26.13 6.61
C VAL A 164 -21.29 26.74 7.80
N GLY A 165 -20.06 26.30 8.06
CA GLY A 165 -19.22 26.84 9.13
C GLY A 165 -18.88 28.32 8.93
N PHE A 166 -18.65 28.75 7.69
CA PHE A 166 -18.45 30.16 7.35
C PHE A 166 -19.71 31.00 7.63
N ALA A 167 -20.88 30.51 7.21
CA ALA A 167 -22.15 31.17 7.49
C ALA A 167 -22.36 31.29 9.01
N SER A 168 -22.23 30.19 9.76
CA SER A 168 -22.41 30.15 11.22
C SER A 168 -21.39 30.96 12.01
N SER A 169 -20.15 31.09 11.53
CA SER A 169 -19.14 31.95 12.17
C SER A 169 -19.32 33.43 11.84
N SER A 170 -19.91 33.76 10.69
CA SER A 170 -20.18 35.13 10.27
C SER A 170 -21.52 35.67 10.78
N THR A 171 -22.50 34.79 11.02
CA THR A 171 -23.81 35.15 11.57
C THR A 171 -23.86 34.80 13.05
N PHE A 172 -23.70 35.80 13.91
CA PHE A 172 -23.85 35.60 15.34
C PHE A 172 -25.29 35.19 15.67
N PRO A 173 -25.52 34.04 16.35
CA PRO A 173 -26.85 33.69 16.83
C PRO A 173 -27.25 34.67 17.93
N GLY A 174 -28.40 35.33 17.77
CA GLY A 174 -28.97 36.22 18.77
C GLY A 174 -29.40 37.57 18.21
N GLU A 175 -30.28 38.21 18.95
CA GLU A 175 -30.64 39.61 18.71
C GLU A 175 -29.45 40.51 19.08
N TYR A 176 -29.32 41.64 18.42
CA TYR A 176 -28.36 42.65 18.84
C TYR A 176 -29.02 43.55 19.88
N ASN A 177 -28.31 43.85 20.96
CA ASN A 177 -28.74 44.92 21.87
C ASN A 177 -28.68 46.28 21.15
N ASP A 178 -29.34 47.31 21.69
CA ASP A 178 -29.32 48.68 21.15
C ASP A 178 -27.90 49.23 20.91
N ASP A 179 -26.91 48.72 21.64
CA ASP A 179 -25.48 49.04 21.50
C ASP A 179 -24.75 48.28 20.37
N ARG A 180 -25.48 47.57 19.49
CA ARG A 180 -24.94 46.73 18.39
C ARG A 180 -24.02 45.60 18.84
N ARG A 181 -24.21 45.11 20.07
CA ARG A 181 -23.51 43.93 20.60
C ARG A 181 -24.40 42.70 20.54
N PRO A 182 -23.86 41.51 20.23
CA PRO A 182 -24.66 40.29 20.28
C PRO A 182 -25.18 40.08 21.71
N ARG A 183 -26.49 39.91 21.88
CA ARG A 183 -27.14 39.84 23.19
C ARG A 183 -26.68 38.66 24.07
N LEU A 184 -26.05 37.67 23.46
CA LEU A 184 -25.46 36.49 24.11
C LEU A 184 -23.94 36.64 24.37
N GLU A 185 -23.38 37.84 24.20
CA GLU A 185 -21.98 38.13 24.50
C GLU A 185 -21.68 37.88 25.99
N GLY A 186 -20.70 37.00 26.26
CA GLY A 186 -20.28 36.63 27.62
C GLY A 186 -20.82 35.28 28.12
N GLU A 187 -21.78 34.67 27.41
CA GLU A 187 -22.24 33.31 27.72
C GLU A 187 -21.22 32.26 27.24
N VAL A 188 -20.92 31.29 28.10
CA VAL A 188 -19.95 30.22 27.79
C VAL A 188 -20.37 29.44 26.53
N ALA A 189 -21.67 29.20 26.37
CA ALA A 189 -22.23 28.52 25.20
C ALA A 189 -21.98 29.29 23.89
N PHE A 190 -22.07 30.62 23.92
CA PHE A 190 -21.85 31.48 22.75
C PHE A 190 -20.38 31.51 22.33
N THR A 191 -19.45 31.57 23.29
CA THR A 191 -18.01 31.51 23.02
C THR A 191 -17.59 30.14 22.48
N VAL A 192 -18.08 29.04 23.08
CA VAL A 192 -17.79 27.68 22.60
C VAL A 192 -18.32 27.46 21.19
N PHE A 193 -19.55 27.92 20.90
CA PHE A 193 -20.14 27.84 19.57
C PHE A 193 -19.30 28.59 18.51
N SER A 194 -18.88 29.82 18.82
CA SER A 194 -18.12 30.66 17.89
C SER A 194 -16.75 30.06 17.58
N ILE A 195 -16.04 29.58 18.60
CA ILE A 195 -14.72 28.93 18.45
C ILE A 195 -14.85 27.63 17.65
N SER A 196 -15.84 26.79 17.98
CA SER A 196 -16.04 25.51 17.30
C SER A 196 -16.40 25.69 15.83
N SER A 197 -17.26 26.68 15.52
CA SER A 197 -17.60 27.04 14.13
C SER A 197 -16.39 27.52 13.33
N LEU A 198 -15.49 28.29 13.95
CA LEU A 198 -14.24 28.74 13.31
C LEU A 198 -13.29 27.57 13.07
N ILE A 199 -13.12 26.67 14.04
CA ILE A 199 -12.28 25.47 13.90
C ILE A 199 -12.85 24.56 12.80
N ALA A 200 -14.17 24.34 12.77
CA ALA A 200 -14.85 23.56 11.74
C ALA A 200 -14.59 24.14 10.35
N PHE A 201 -14.69 25.47 10.20
CA PHE A 201 -14.42 26.16 8.93
C PHE A 201 -12.97 25.99 8.48
N CYS A 202 -12.00 26.30 9.34
CA CYS A 202 -10.57 26.22 9.00
C CYS A 202 -10.16 24.78 8.64
N THR A 203 -10.56 23.80 9.44
CA THR A 203 -10.24 22.38 9.22
C THR A 203 -10.89 21.85 7.95
N SER A 204 -12.12 22.26 7.64
CA SER A 204 -12.80 21.87 6.39
C SER A 204 -12.15 22.48 5.16
N MET A 205 -11.72 23.74 5.23
CA MET A 205 -11.00 24.41 4.14
C MET A 205 -9.64 23.75 3.89
N SER A 206 -8.93 23.31 4.93
CA SER A 206 -7.72 22.50 4.75
C SER A 206 -8.02 21.14 4.11
N ALA A 207 -9.10 20.47 4.52
CA ALA A 207 -9.50 19.18 3.95
C ALA A 207 -9.82 19.28 2.45
N THR A 208 -10.54 20.32 2.00
CA THR A 208 -10.82 20.53 0.56
C THR A 208 -9.53 20.71 -0.24
N VAL A 209 -8.58 21.51 0.25
CA VAL A 209 -7.28 21.71 -0.40
C VAL A 209 -6.52 20.40 -0.52
N PHE A 210 -6.49 19.56 0.52
CA PHE A 210 -5.82 18.26 0.45
C PHE A 210 -6.50 17.31 -0.55
N PHE A 211 -7.84 17.22 -0.57
CA PHE A 211 -8.53 16.39 -1.57
C PHE A 211 -8.33 16.87 -3.00
N ILE A 212 -8.32 18.18 -3.23
CA ILE A 212 -8.01 18.76 -4.54
C ILE A 212 -6.56 18.46 -4.92
N THR A 213 -5.62 18.59 -3.98
CA THR A 213 -4.21 18.28 -4.22
C THR A 213 -4.03 16.83 -4.64
N ILE A 214 -4.75 15.90 -4.00
CA ILE A 214 -4.77 14.48 -4.38
C ILE A 214 -5.32 14.31 -5.82
N LEU A 215 -6.42 14.99 -6.17
CA LEU A 215 -7.01 14.93 -7.51
C LEU A 215 -6.08 15.51 -8.59
N THR A 216 -5.37 16.60 -8.30
CA THR A 216 -4.45 17.25 -9.24
C THR A 216 -3.17 16.43 -9.43
N ALA A 217 -2.59 15.92 -8.34
CA ALA A 217 -1.35 15.15 -8.39
C ALA A 217 -1.51 13.80 -9.09
N GLN A 218 -2.74 13.28 -9.15
CA GLN A 218 -3.06 12.09 -9.93
C GLN A 218 -2.97 12.27 -11.45
N HIS A 219 -2.85 13.49 -11.98
CA HIS A 219 -2.56 13.68 -13.40
C HIS A 219 -1.04 13.58 -13.71
N GLU A 220 -0.17 13.70 -12.70
CA GLU A 220 1.29 13.64 -12.81
C GLU A 220 1.84 12.32 -12.20
N LEU A 221 1.35 11.21 -12.76
CA LEU A 221 1.26 9.88 -12.16
C LEU A 221 2.57 9.10 -11.86
N GLU A 222 3.75 9.67 -12.04
CA GLU A 222 5.01 8.93 -11.80
C GLU A 222 5.64 9.19 -10.42
N ASP A 223 5.56 10.40 -9.87
CA ASP A 223 6.25 10.73 -8.60
C ASP A 223 5.35 10.78 -7.35
N PHE A 224 4.03 10.91 -7.51
CA PHE A 224 3.14 11.15 -6.36
C PHE A 224 2.70 9.88 -5.60
N GLY A 225 3.06 8.69 -6.09
CA GLY A 225 2.67 7.42 -5.46
C GLY A 225 3.14 7.28 -4.00
N GLU A 226 4.34 7.80 -3.70
CA GLU A 226 4.97 7.67 -2.38
C GLU A 226 4.37 8.61 -1.32
N SER A 227 3.97 9.83 -1.71
CA SER A 227 3.40 10.83 -0.79
C SER A 227 1.89 10.69 -0.59
N LEU A 228 1.20 10.04 -1.53
CA LEU A 228 -0.25 9.83 -1.54
C LEU A 228 -0.82 9.29 -0.21
N PRO A 229 -0.23 8.28 0.45
CA PRO A 229 -0.79 7.73 1.70
C PRO A 229 -0.78 8.76 2.83
N TRP A 230 0.24 9.61 2.88
CA TRP A 230 0.37 10.64 3.91
C TRP A 230 -0.66 11.75 3.72
N VAL A 231 -0.78 12.28 2.50
CA VAL A 231 -1.75 13.36 2.19
C VAL A 231 -3.18 12.88 2.42
N LEU A 232 -3.51 11.64 2.03
CA LEU A 232 -4.83 11.07 2.24
C LEU A 232 -5.17 10.92 3.74
N ARG A 233 -4.21 10.49 4.57
CA ARG A 233 -4.40 10.42 6.03
C ARG A 233 -4.69 11.79 6.62
N PHE A 234 -3.92 12.82 6.25
CA PHE A 234 -4.15 14.18 6.75
C PHE A 234 -5.51 14.74 6.31
N ALA A 235 -5.92 14.51 5.06
CA ALA A 235 -7.22 14.93 4.55
C ALA A 235 -8.37 14.36 5.40
N TRP A 236 -8.32 13.07 5.74
CA TRP A 236 -9.32 12.43 6.59
C TRP A 236 -9.32 12.97 8.02
N ILE A 237 -8.15 13.17 8.62
CA ILE A 237 -8.05 13.74 9.97
C ILE A 237 -8.70 15.12 10.03
N CYS A 238 -8.42 15.99 9.06
CA CYS A 238 -9.04 17.31 8.97
C CYS A 238 -10.56 17.23 8.77
N LEU A 239 -11.04 16.32 7.91
CA LEU A 239 -12.47 16.13 7.68
C LEU A 239 -13.20 15.67 8.94
N PHE A 240 -12.69 14.66 9.64
CA PHE A 240 -13.30 14.16 10.88
C PHE A 240 -13.27 15.20 11.99
N ALA A 241 -12.17 15.95 12.12
CA ALA A 241 -12.07 17.04 13.08
C ALA A 241 -13.12 18.14 12.81
N SER A 242 -13.38 18.45 11.54
CA SER A 242 -14.41 19.42 11.16
C SER A 242 -15.82 18.95 11.55
N ILE A 243 -16.16 17.69 11.25
CA ILE A 243 -17.45 17.09 11.63
C ILE A 243 -17.62 17.08 13.15
N ALA A 244 -16.57 16.69 13.89
CA ALA A 244 -16.59 16.67 15.36
C ALA A 244 -16.68 18.07 15.99
N SER A 245 -16.31 19.12 15.26
CA SER A 245 -16.44 20.51 15.73
C SER A 245 -17.84 21.08 15.49
N ILE A 246 -18.65 20.47 14.61
CA ILE A 246 -20.03 20.88 14.31
C ILE A 246 -21.05 20.19 15.22
N VAL A 247 -20.77 18.95 15.63
CA VAL A 247 -21.60 18.15 16.55
C VAL A 247 -21.36 18.55 17.99
#